data_AF-A0A2E7HTH2-F1
#
_entry.id   AF-A0A2E7HTH2-F1
#
_cell.length_a   1.000
_cell.length_b   1.000
_cell.length_c   1.000
_cell.angle_alpha   90.00
_cell.angle_beta   90.00
_cell.angle_gamma   90.00
#
_symmetry.space_group_name_H-M   'P 1'
#
loop_
_entity.id
_entity.type
_entity.pdbx_description
1 polymer ?
#
loop_
_entity_poly.entity_id
_entity_poly.type
_entity_poly.pdbx_seq_one_letter_code
_entity_poly.pdbx_strand_id
1 'polypeptide(L)'
;MEVIDGLKKKHSIDSNEEMVQKCVKSALQLQNNDLIFGSTREQCGGGCFMSEPHFEVDIDEDDFNKLKNVYQNYEFEEYDTEEEEISKTIRCIINFVDYEPDAISN
;
A
#
# COMPACT_ATOMS: atom_id res chain seq x y z
N MET A 1 -3.01 7.01 10.61
CA MET A 1 -2.45 8.15 9.84
C MET A 1 -0.97 8.42 10.11
N GLU A 2 -0.40 8.01 11.25
CA GLU A 2 0.99 8.37 11.63
C GLU A 2 2.05 7.92 10.62
N VAL A 3 1.88 6.74 10.00
CA VAL A 3 2.81 6.25 8.97
C VAL A 3 2.82 7.16 7.75
N ILE A 4 1.66 7.52 7.21
CA ILE A 4 1.55 8.41 6.03
C ILE A 4 2.09 9.80 6.37
N ASP A 5 1.78 10.34 7.56
CA ASP A 5 2.33 11.63 7.99
C ASP A 5 3.87 11.61 8.11
N GLY A 6 4.43 10.51 8.62
CA GLY A 6 5.87 10.30 8.67
C GLY A 6 6.51 10.24 7.29
N LEU A 7 5.90 9.48 6.36
CA LEU A 7 6.36 9.38 4.98
C LEU A 7 6.26 10.73 4.25
N LYS A 8 5.15 11.45 4.42
CA LYS A 8 4.96 12.81 3.89
C LYS A 8 6.08 13.76 4.32
N LYS A 9 6.43 13.77 5.61
CA LYS A 9 7.55 14.55 6.13
C LYS A 9 8.90 14.13 5.54
N LYS A 10 9.15 12.82 5.42
CA LYS A 10 10.40 12.29 4.82
C LYS A 10 10.56 12.72 3.35
N HIS A 11 9.47 12.73 2.59
CA HIS A 11 9.49 13.05 1.15
C HIS A 11 9.12 14.50 0.80
N SER A 12 8.87 15.35 1.79
CA SER A 12 8.39 16.74 1.59
C SER A 12 7.11 16.81 0.74
N ILE A 13 6.16 15.90 1.00
CA ILE A 13 4.86 15.81 0.33
C ILE A 13 3.78 16.26 1.31
N ASP A 14 2.88 17.14 0.89
CA ASP A 14 1.78 17.64 1.75
C ASP A 14 0.49 16.81 1.62
N SER A 15 0.27 16.19 0.46
CA SER A 15 -0.95 15.42 0.15
C SER A 15 -0.83 13.94 0.52
N ASN A 16 -1.86 13.40 1.18
CA ASN A 16 -1.96 11.97 1.45
C ASN A 16 -2.08 11.16 0.16
N GLU A 17 -2.90 11.63 -0.78
CA GLU A 17 -3.09 10.99 -2.08
C GLU A 17 -1.77 10.91 -2.85
N GLU A 18 -1.04 12.02 -2.96
CA GLU A 18 0.24 12.04 -3.68
C GLU A 18 1.25 11.07 -3.05
N MET A 19 1.30 11.00 -1.72
CA MET A 19 2.17 10.05 -1.02
C MET A 19 1.76 8.59 -1.29
N VAL A 20 0.46 8.27 -1.24
CA VAL A 20 -0.05 6.92 -1.54
C VAL A 20 0.27 6.53 -2.98
N GLN A 21 -0.03 7.40 -3.94
CA GLN A 21 0.26 7.15 -5.35
C GLN A 21 1.76 6.92 -5.58
N LYS A 22 2.62 7.69 -4.90
CA LYS A 22 4.07 7.47 -4.96
C LYS A 22 4.47 6.10 -4.43
N CYS A 23 3.95 5.69 -3.27
CA CYS A 23 4.21 4.36 -2.70
C CYS A 23 3.77 3.25 -3.66
N VAL A 24 2.53 3.33 -4.18
CA VAL A 24 1.97 2.35 -5.11
C VAL A 24 2.82 2.23 -6.36
N LYS A 25 3.11 3.34 -7.04
CA LYS A 25 3.91 3.33 -8.27
C LYS A 25 5.30 2.74 -8.04
N SER A 26 5.95 3.16 -6.97
CA SER A 26 7.30 2.70 -6.66
C SER A 26 7.31 1.19 -6.35
N ALA A 27 6.31 0.68 -5.62
CA ALA A 27 6.16 -0.74 -5.34
C ALA A 27 5.88 -1.57 -6.60
N LEU A 28 4.99 -1.08 -7.48
CA LEU A 28 4.69 -1.75 -8.75
C LEU A 28 5.89 -1.75 -9.70
N GLN A 29 6.74 -0.71 -9.65
CA GLN A 29 7.99 -0.62 -10.41
C GLN A 29 9.10 -1.53 -9.87
N LEU A 30 9.10 -1.83 -8.56
CA LEU A 30 10.04 -2.76 -7.95
C LEU A 30 9.92 -4.18 -8.55
N GLN A 31 8.74 -4.53 -9.10
CA GLN A 31 8.42 -5.81 -9.73
C GLN A 31 8.78 -7.03 -8.87
N ASN A 32 8.88 -6.85 -7.55
CA ASN A 32 9.24 -7.88 -6.60
C ASN A 32 8.14 -8.01 -5.56
N ASN A 33 6.98 -8.50 -6.01
CA ASN A 33 5.80 -8.65 -5.18
C ASN A 33 6.06 -9.55 -3.97
N ASP A 34 6.92 -10.56 -4.08
CA ASP A 34 7.23 -11.47 -2.96
C ASP A 34 7.93 -10.75 -1.80
N LEU A 35 8.76 -9.76 -2.11
CA LEU A 35 9.41 -8.93 -1.11
C LEU A 35 8.40 -8.13 -0.27
N ILE A 36 7.31 -7.66 -0.89
CA ILE A 36 6.31 -6.81 -0.25
C ILE A 36 5.17 -7.64 0.38
N PHE A 37 4.76 -8.72 -0.28
CA PHE A 37 3.52 -9.47 0.02
C PHE A 37 3.76 -10.94 0.40
N GLY A 38 4.94 -11.51 0.10
CA GLY A 38 5.24 -12.93 0.28
C GLY A 38 5.43 -13.37 1.73
N SER A 39 5.80 -12.45 2.63
CA SER A 39 5.88 -12.71 4.07
C SER A 39 4.71 -12.04 4.79
N THR A 40 3.49 -12.52 4.53
CA THR A 40 2.21 -11.98 5.03
C THR A 40 2.17 -11.77 6.55
N ARG A 41 3.06 -12.44 7.31
CA ARG A 41 3.05 -12.48 8.77
C ARG A 41 3.70 -11.31 9.50
N GLU A 42 4.60 -10.54 8.90
CA GLU A 42 5.37 -9.52 9.66
C GLU A 42 5.13 -8.07 9.21
N GLN A 43 4.85 -7.80 7.92
CA GLN A 43 4.73 -6.41 7.42
C GLN A 43 3.29 -5.96 7.13
N CYS A 44 2.38 -6.89 6.76
CA CYS A 44 0.96 -6.57 6.53
C CYS A 44 0.02 -6.98 7.68
N GLY A 45 0.60 -7.36 8.82
CA GLY A 45 -0.11 -7.64 10.06
C GLY A 45 -0.50 -6.35 10.79
N GLY A 46 -1.55 -5.67 10.35
CA GLY A 46 -2.04 -4.50 11.07
C GLY A 46 -3.41 -4.06 10.63
N GLY A 47 -4.31 -3.90 11.61
CA GLY A 47 -5.57 -3.14 11.62
C GLY A 47 -6.68 -3.53 10.63
N CYS A 48 -7.92 -3.29 11.07
CA CYS A 48 -9.11 -3.44 10.24
C CYS A 48 -9.19 -2.30 9.20
N PHE A 49 -9.75 -2.58 8.01
CA PHE A 49 -10.06 -1.59 6.97
C PHE A 49 -10.86 -0.40 7.52
N MET A 50 -11.77 -0.67 8.47
CA MET A 50 -12.63 0.33 9.12
C MET A 50 -11.95 1.18 10.20
N SER A 51 -10.62 1.18 10.29
CA SER A 51 -9.92 1.95 11.35
C SER A 51 -9.81 3.42 10.96
N GLU A 52 -10.39 4.31 11.76
CA GLU A 52 -10.19 5.75 11.60
C GLU A 52 -8.73 6.15 11.92
N PRO A 53 -8.19 7.18 11.24
CA PRO A 53 -8.83 7.98 10.19
C PRO A 53 -8.69 7.35 8.79
N HIS A 54 -9.72 7.54 7.95
CA HIS A 54 -9.76 7.14 6.54
C HIS A 54 -9.73 8.35 5.61
N PHE A 55 -9.33 8.14 4.35
CA PHE A 55 -9.33 9.15 3.29
C PHE A 55 -9.50 8.45 1.94
N GLU A 56 -10.00 9.18 0.95
CA GLU A 56 -10.18 8.69 -0.42
C GLU A 56 -8.91 8.95 -1.24
N VAL A 57 -8.65 8.07 -2.21
CA VAL A 57 -7.50 8.14 -3.12
C VAL A 57 -7.99 7.75 -4.51
N ASP A 58 -7.73 8.60 -5.50
CA ASP A 58 -7.94 8.24 -6.90
C ASP A 58 -6.76 7.41 -7.41
N ILE A 59 -7.05 6.24 -8.00
CA ILE A 59 -6.04 5.32 -8.55
C ILE A 59 -6.37 5.03 -10.01
N ASP A 60 -5.33 5.07 -10.84
CA ASP A 60 -5.43 4.74 -12.26
C ASP A 60 -5.86 3.28 -12.47
N GLU A 61 -6.66 3.03 -13.49
CA GLU A 61 -7.22 1.70 -13.78
C GLU A 61 -6.13 0.62 -13.96
N ASP A 62 -4.97 0.95 -14.53
CA ASP A 62 -3.87 -0.01 -14.71
C ASP A 62 -3.22 -0.38 -13.36
N ASP A 63 -2.98 0.61 -12.51
CA ASP A 63 -2.47 0.40 -11.15
C ASP A 63 -3.49 -0.36 -10.29
N PHE A 64 -4.79 -0.04 -10.43
CA PHE A 64 -5.89 -0.75 -9.78
C PHE A 64 -5.89 -2.24 -10.14
N ASN A 65 -5.82 -2.56 -11.44
CA ASN A 65 -5.82 -3.95 -11.90
C ASN A 65 -4.59 -4.73 -11.42
N LYS A 66 -3.42 -4.08 -11.34
CA LYS A 66 -2.20 -4.69 -10.78
C LYS A 66 -2.34 -4.97 -9.29
N LEU A 67 -2.85 -4.01 -8.52
CA LEU A 67 -3.11 -4.19 -7.09
C LEU A 67 -4.11 -5.32 -6.85
N LYS A 68 -5.17 -5.40 -7.68
CA LYS A 68 -6.13 -6.51 -7.63
C LYS A 68 -5.47 -7.85 -7.89
N ASN A 69 -4.61 -7.90 -8.92
CA ASN A 69 -3.88 -9.12 -9.25
C ASN A 69 -2.98 -9.56 -8.10
N VAL A 70 -2.28 -8.63 -7.44
CA VAL A 70 -1.52 -8.93 -6.23
C VAL A 70 -2.45 -9.53 -5.17
N TYR A 71 -3.55 -8.88 -4.83
CA TYR A 71 -4.46 -9.39 -3.81
C TYR A 71 -4.89 -10.85 -4.08
N GLN A 72 -5.22 -11.19 -5.32
CA GLN A 72 -5.65 -12.54 -5.72
C GLN A 72 -4.53 -13.60 -5.69
N ASN A 73 -3.26 -13.19 -5.77
CA ASN A 73 -2.12 -14.11 -5.85
C ASN A 73 -1.42 -14.34 -4.49
N TYR A 74 -1.82 -13.62 -3.44
CA TYR A 74 -1.25 -13.74 -2.10
C TYR A 74 -2.33 -14.11 -1.07
N GLU A 75 -1.92 -14.72 0.03
CA GLU A 75 -2.84 -15.24 1.06
C GLU A 75 -3.39 -14.12 1.98
N PHE A 76 -4.19 -13.22 1.43
CA PHE A 76 -4.90 -12.20 2.20
C PHE A 76 -6.21 -12.74 2.81
N GLU A 77 -6.70 -12.03 3.83
CA GLU A 77 -8.05 -12.23 4.38
C GLU A 77 -9.09 -11.88 3.31
N GLU A 78 -10.16 -12.67 3.21
CA GLU A 78 -11.28 -12.39 2.30
C GLU A 78 -12.01 -11.09 2.71
N TYR A 79 -12.24 -10.21 1.75
CA TYR A 79 -13.02 -8.97 1.92
C TYR A 79 -14.30 -9.01 1.09
N ASP A 80 -15.30 -8.21 1.49
CA ASP A 80 -16.62 -8.17 0.86
C ASP A 80 -16.61 -7.33 -0.44
N THR A 81 -15.69 -6.38 -0.58
CA THR A 81 -15.64 -5.44 -1.70
C THR A 81 -14.25 -5.33 -2.32
N GLU A 82 -14.20 -5.07 -3.63
CA GLU A 82 -12.93 -4.84 -4.35
C GLU A 82 -12.15 -3.68 -3.74
N GLU A 83 -12.82 -2.63 -3.28
CA GLU A 83 -12.19 -1.47 -2.64
C GLU A 83 -11.41 -1.85 -1.37
N GLU A 84 -11.95 -2.80 -0.60
CA GLU A 84 -11.28 -3.35 0.58
C GLU A 84 -10.05 -4.20 0.20
N GLU A 85 -10.16 -5.04 -0.84
CA GLU A 85 -9.05 -5.82 -1.39
C GLU A 85 -7.89 -4.91 -1.83
N ILE A 86 -8.22 -3.85 -2.57
CA ILE A 86 -7.23 -2.88 -3.06
C ILE A 86 -6.62 -2.09 -1.90
N SER A 87 -7.45 -1.62 -0.97
CA SER A 87 -6.98 -0.89 0.22
C SER A 87 -6.05 -1.73 1.09
N LYS A 88 -6.34 -3.03 1.26
CA LYS A 88 -5.44 -3.97 1.94
C LYS A 88 -4.07 -4.01 1.25
N THR A 89 -4.06 -4.13 -0.06
CA THR A 89 -2.84 -4.20 -0.85
C THR A 89 -2.02 -2.91 -0.73
N ILE A 90 -2.66 -1.74 -0.87
CA ILE A 90 -2.04 -0.42 -0.68
C ILE A 90 -1.46 -0.30 0.73
N ARG A 91 -2.17 -0.76 1.75
CA ARG A 91 -1.71 -0.72 3.13
C ARG A 91 -0.44 -1.55 3.32
N CYS A 92 -0.36 -2.75 2.75
CA CYS A 92 0.87 -3.56 2.81
C CYS A 92 2.04 -2.80 2.17
N ILE A 93 1.81 -2.16 1.01
CA ILE A 93 2.81 -1.32 0.35
C ILE A 93 3.28 -0.19 1.27
N ILE A 94 2.35 0.58 1.85
CA ILE A 94 2.69 1.71 2.75
C ILE A 94 3.52 1.23 3.95
N ASN A 95 3.14 0.11 4.56
CA ASN A 95 3.90 -0.47 5.67
C ASN A 95 5.29 -0.91 5.23
N PHE A 96 5.42 -1.51 4.06
CA PHE A 96 6.71 -1.88 3.48
C PHE A 96 7.58 -0.64 3.24
N VAL A 97 7.03 0.45 2.69
CA VAL A 97 7.75 1.72 2.49
C VAL A 97 8.21 2.30 3.82
N ASP A 98 7.41 2.21 4.87
CA ASP A 98 7.79 2.72 6.19
C ASP A 98 8.92 1.89 6.82
N TYR A 99 8.86 0.57 6.66
CA TYR A 99 9.85 -0.37 7.17
C TYR A 99 11.18 -0.30 6.39
N GLU A 100 11.11 -0.25 5.06
CA GLU A 100 12.24 -0.16 4.13
C GLU A 100 12.08 1.02 3.17
N PRO A 101 12.25 2.28 3.65
CA PRO A 101 12.07 3.47 2.82
C PRO A 101 13.07 3.55 1.66
N ASP A 102 14.25 2.96 1.82
CA ASP A 102 15.28 2.92 0.79
C ASP A 102 14.99 1.91 -0.33
N ALA A 103 14.12 0.92 -0.10
CA ALA A 103 13.77 -0.09 -1.10
C ALA A 103 12.98 0.49 -2.28
N ILE A 104 12.47 1.70 -2.12
CA ILE A 104 11.66 2.42 -3.10
C ILE A 104 12.23 3.83 -3.24
N SER A 105 13.53 3.87 -3.52
CA SER A 105 14.25 5.08 -3.90
C SER A 105 14.23 5.27 -5.42
N ASN A 106 13.38 6.21 -5.82
CA ASN A 106 13.40 7.09 -7.00
C ASN A 106 13.37 6.47 -8.41
#